data_AF-R9PFZ7-F1
#
_entry.id   AF-R9PFZ7-F1
#
_cell.length_a   1.000
_cell.length_b   1.000
_cell.length_c   1.000
_cell.angle_alpha   90.00
_cell.angle_beta   90.00
_cell.angle_gamma   90.00
#
_symmetry.space_group_name_H-M   'P 1'
#
loop_
_entity.id
_entity.type
_entity.pdbx_description
1 polymer ?
#
loop_
_entity_poly.entity_id
_entity_poly.type
_entity_poly.pdbx_seq_one_letter_code
_entity_poly.pdbx_strand_id
1 'polypeptide(L)'
;MAQQQNQLTKQLPDAWQAWLKLYRQRCQQSDVDEQQRISGIQQHVPLYILRNYLAQQVIEQAESGSYEQLRQLHQVLNTPFTEQADAQHFAAPPPAWGKCLEISCSS
;
A
#
# COMPACT_ATOMS: atom_id res chain seq x y z
N MET A 1 -8.08 -17.18 0.08
CA MET A 1 -6.77 -16.52 -0.06
C MET A 1 -5.71 -17.40 -0.75
N ALA A 2 -5.63 -18.71 -0.50
CA ALA A 2 -4.65 -19.59 -1.17
C ALA A 2 -4.80 -19.72 -2.71
N GLN A 3 -6.01 -19.54 -3.26
CA GLN A 3 -6.27 -19.67 -4.70
C GLN A 3 -5.73 -18.48 -5.52
N GLN A 4 -5.60 -17.30 -4.92
CA GLN A 4 -5.16 -16.07 -5.62
C GLN A 4 -3.62 -15.98 -5.71
N GLN A 5 -2.90 -16.56 -4.74
CA GLN A 5 -1.44 -16.65 -4.75
C GLN A 5 -0.88 -17.55 -5.88
N ASN A 6 -1.67 -18.51 -6.37
CA ASN A 6 -1.23 -19.50 -7.37
C ASN A 6 -1.35 -18.99 -8.82
N GLN A 7 -2.21 -17.99 -9.08
CA GLN A 7 -2.36 -17.37 -10.39
C GLN A 7 -1.23 -16.38 -10.71
N LEU A 8 -0.80 -15.57 -9.74
CA LEU A 8 0.28 -14.58 -9.93
C LEU A 8 1.59 -15.27 -10.37
N THR A 9 1.93 -16.42 -9.80
CA THR A 9 3.20 -17.11 -10.08
C THR A 9 3.38 -17.57 -11.53
N LYS A 10 2.31 -17.80 -12.30
CA LYS A 10 2.40 -18.27 -13.69
C LYS A 10 2.68 -17.17 -14.71
N GLN A 11 2.57 -15.91 -14.33
CA GLN A 11 2.73 -14.75 -15.23
C GLN A 11 3.99 -13.92 -14.92
N LEU A 12 4.82 -14.35 -13.98
CA LEU A 12 5.99 -13.60 -13.54
C LEU A 12 7.23 -14.02 -14.32
N PRO A 13 8.14 -13.09 -14.67
CA PRO A 13 9.41 -13.44 -15.32
C PRO A 13 10.19 -14.49 -14.52
N ASP A 14 10.98 -15.33 -15.19
CA ASP A 14 11.71 -16.45 -14.55
C ASP A 14 12.58 -16.00 -13.37
N ALA A 15 13.21 -14.82 -13.48
CA ALA A 15 14.01 -14.23 -12.40
C ALA A 15 13.17 -13.97 -11.14
N TRP A 16 11.92 -13.54 -11.28
CA TRP A 16 11.03 -13.32 -10.15
C TRP A 16 10.54 -14.64 -9.53
N GLN A 17 10.26 -15.65 -10.37
CA GLN A 17 9.90 -16.98 -9.88
C GLN A 17 11.05 -17.60 -9.06
N ALA A 18 12.29 -17.49 -9.56
CA ALA A 18 13.48 -17.94 -8.86
C ALA A 18 13.66 -17.22 -7.51
N TRP A 19 13.55 -15.89 -7.51
CA TRP A 19 13.61 -15.09 -6.29
C TRP A 19 12.53 -15.49 -5.28
N LEU A 20 11.28 -15.65 -5.71
CA LEU A 20 10.17 -16.02 -4.84
C LEU A 20 10.36 -17.40 -4.21
N LYS A 21 10.96 -18.35 -4.95
CA LYS A 21 11.32 -19.66 -4.41
C LYS A 21 12.35 -19.53 -3.27
N LEU A 22 13.39 -18.72 -3.45
CA LEU A 22 14.39 -18.45 -2.42
C LEU A 22 13.78 -17.76 -1.20
N TYR A 23 12.91 -16.78 -1.42
CA TYR A 23 12.19 -16.10 -0.34
C TYR A 23 11.34 -17.07 0.49
N ARG A 24 10.58 -17.96 -0.16
CA ARG A 24 9.77 -18.98 0.54
C ARG A 24 10.64 -19.95 1.35
N GLN A 25 11.76 -20.40 0.79
CA GLN A 25 12.72 -21.25 1.51
C GLN A 25 13.26 -20.54 2.76
N ARG A 26 13.59 -19.24 2.65
CA ARG A 26 14.03 -18.43 3.79
C ARG A 26 12.93 -18.27 4.84
N CYS A 27 11.66 -18.14 4.44
CA CYS A 27 10.53 -18.09 5.37
C CYS A 27 10.32 -19.41 6.12
N GLN A 28 10.58 -20.56 5.49
CA GLN A 28 10.47 -21.88 6.12
C GLN A 28 11.54 -22.11 7.20
N GLN A 29 12.65 -21.37 7.15
CA GLN A 29 13.70 -21.39 8.17
C GLN A 29 13.40 -20.47 9.37
N SER A 30 12.23 -19.82 9.38
CA SER A 30 11.84 -18.92 10.47
C SER A 30 11.19 -19.71 11.61
N ASP A 31 11.49 -19.32 12.86
CA ASP A 31 10.91 -19.96 14.06
C ASP A 31 9.46 -19.55 14.35
N VAL A 32 8.87 -18.70 13.50
CA VAL A 32 7.49 -18.21 13.63
C VAL A 32 6.65 -18.75 12.48
N ASP A 33 5.39 -19.05 12.78
CA ASP A 33 4.46 -19.52 11.76
C ASP A 33 4.11 -18.40 10.74
N GLU A 34 3.39 -18.79 9.69
CA GLU A 34 3.01 -17.85 8.64
C GLU A 34 2.12 -16.71 9.14
N GLN A 35 1.19 -16.98 10.05
CA GLN A 35 0.26 -15.97 10.55
C GLN A 35 0.98 -14.94 11.42
N GLN A 36 1.88 -15.40 12.30
CA GLN A 36 2.74 -14.56 13.12
C GLN A 36 3.65 -13.67 12.26
N ARG A 37 4.23 -14.24 11.20
CA ARG A 37 5.05 -13.49 10.24
C ARG A 37 4.23 -12.43 9.51
N ILE A 38 3.04 -12.78 9.00
CA ILE A 38 2.15 -11.83 8.32
C ILE A 38 1.73 -10.72 9.27
N SER A 39 1.31 -11.05 10.48
CA SER A 39 0.95 -10.07 11.52
C SER A 39 2.12 -9.15 11.81
N GLY A 40 3.34 -9.69 11.97
CA GLY A 40 4.55 -8.89 12.19
C GLY A 40 4.85 -7.94 11.04
N ILE A 41 4.68 -8.38 9.79
CA ILE A 41 4.84 -7.52 8.60
C ILE A 41 3.79 -6.40 8.62
N GLN A 42 2.52 -6.72 8.90
CA GLN A 42 1.43 -5.75 8.92
C GLN A 42 1.63 -4.64 9.97
N GLN A 43 2.36 -4.90 11.05
CA GLN A 43 2.72 -3.87 12.04
C GLN A 43 3.79 -2.88 11.55
N HIS A 44 4.53 -3.20 10.49
CA HIS A 44 5.66 -2.38 10.01
C HIS A 44 5.48 -1.86 8.58
N VAL A 45 4.68 -2.56 7.76
CA VAL A 45 4.39 -2.15 6.39
C VAL A 45 3.07 -1.39 6.39
N PRO A 46 3.09 -0.06 6.18
CA PRO A 46 1.85 0.72 6.19
C PRO A 46 0.98 0.35 5.00
N LEU A 47 -0.31 0.19 5.26
CA LEU A 47 -1.36 0.07 4.25
C LEU A 47 -1.66 1.42 3.60
N TYR A 48 -1.64 2.49 4.40
CA TYR A 48 -1.92 3.85 3.96
C TYR A 48 -0.65 4.71 4.00
N ILE A 49 -0.33 5.34 2.86
CA ILE A 49 0.79 6.28 2.74
C ILE A 49 0.30 7.55 2.05
N LEU A 50 0.93 8.69 2.38
CA LEU A 50 0.65 9.96 1.70
C LEU A 50 1.25 9.94 0.29
N ARG A 51 0.51 9.40 -0.67
CA ARG A 51 0.90 9.41 -2.10
C ARG A 51 0.67 10.79 -2.68
N ASN A 52 1.54 11.24 -3.59
CA ASN A 52 1.45 12.56 -4.22
C ASN A 52 0.06 12.84 -4.82
N TYR A 53 -0.55 11.87 -5.51
CA TYR A 53 -1.87 12.07 -6.10
C TYR A 53 -2.97 12.29 -5.05
N LEU A 54 -2.89 11.64 -3.88
CA LEU A 54 -3.83 11.83 -2.79
C LEU A 54 -3.65 13.23 -2.19
N ALA A 55 -2.40 13.67 -2.02
CA ALA A 55 -2.08 15.02 -1.58
C ALA A 55 -2.67 16.07 -2.54
N GLN A 56 -2.47 15.90 -3.86
CA GLN A 56 -3.02 16.79 -4.87
C GLN A 56 -4.55 16.85 -4.83
N GLN A 57 -5.23 15.70 -4.73
CA GLN A 57 -6.70 15.64 -4.69
C GLN A 57 -7.28 16.39 -3.49
N VAL A 58 -6.65 16.29 -2.32
CA VAL A 58 -7.13 16.99 -1.13
C VAL A 58 -6.78 18.47 -1.15
N ILE A 59 -5.68 18.87 -1.81
CA ILE A 59 -5.34 20.29 -2.05
C ILE A 59 -6.39 20.94 -2.94
N GLU A 60 -6.69 20.35 -4.10
CA GLU A 60 -7.68 20.88 -5.06
C GLU A 60 -9.07 21.03 -4.42
N GLN A 61 -9.49 20.06 -3.60
CA GLN A 61 -10.74 20.15 -2.87
C GLN A 61 -10.71 21.24 -1.80
N ALA A 62 -9.62 21.36 -1.06
CA ALA A 62 -9.44 22.39 -0.05
C ALA A 62 -9.47 23.80 -0.64
N GLU A 63 -8.85 24.01 -1.81
CA GLU A 63 -8.89 25.28 -2.55
C GLU A 63 -10.32 25.63 -3.00
N SER A 64 -11.15 24.63 -3.29
CA SER A 64 -12.59 24.82 -3.55
C SER A 64 -13.45 25.03 -2.29
N GLY A 65 -12.83 25.04 -1.10
CA GLY A 65 -13.49 25.20 0.20
C GLY A 65 -13.98 23.89 0.84
N SER A 66 -13.72 22.74 0.22
CA SER A 66 -14.10 21.42 0.75
C SER A 66 -12.92 20.73 1.44
N TYR A 67 -13.01 20.56 2.76
CA TYR A 67 -11.93 19.97 3.57
C TYR A 67 -12.24 18.55 4.07
N GLU A 68 -13.32 17.93 3.58
CA GLU A 68 -13.78 16.63 4.07
C GLU A 68 -12.76 15.51 3.82
N GLN A 69 -12.33 15.34 2.56
CA GLN A 69 -11.32 14.33 2.23
C GLN A 69 -9.97 14.60 2.87
N LEU A 70 -9.59 15.86 3.07
CA LEU A 70 -8.36 16.21 3.80
C LEU A 70 -8.43 15.68 5.24
N ARG A 71 -9.54 15.92 5.94
CA ARG A 71 -9.74 15.41 7.31
C ARG A 71 -9.75 13.89 7.35
N GLN A 72 -10.41 13.25 6.40
CA GLN A 72 -10.48 11.79 6.32
C GLN A 72 -9.09 11.18 6.05
N LEU A 73 -8.34 11.72 5.09
CA LEU A 73 -6.96 11.30 4.80
C LEU A 73 -6.06 11.45 6.03
N HIS A 74 -6.14 12.60 6.71
CA HIS A 74 -5.38 12.84 7.93
C HIS A 74 -5.72 11.81 9.03
N GLN A 75 -7.02 11.51 9.23
CA GLN A 75 -7.44 10.50 10.20
C GLN A 75 -6.90 9.11 9.85
N VAL A 76 -6.98 8.72 8.59
CA VAL A 76 -6.49 7.42 8.11
C VAL A 76 -4.98 7.28 8.33
N LEU A 77 -4.22 8.33 8.04
CA LEU A 77 -2.76 8.36 8.21
C LEU A 77 -2.30 8.30 9.68
N ASN A 78 -3.18 8.57 10.66
CA ASN A 78 -2.86 8.37 12.08
C ASN A 78 -2.81 6.89 12.48
N THR A 79 -3.42 5.98 11.70
CA THR A 79 -3.39 4.53 11.93
C THR A 79 -3.07 3.79 10.64
N PRO A 80 -1.87 4.03 10.05
CA PRO A 80 -1.58 3.66 8.66
C PRO A 80 -1.38 2.16 8.45
N PHE A 81 -1.23 1.38 9.53
CA PHE A 81 -0.98 -0.06 9.51
C PHE A 81 -2.27 -0.90 9.61
N THR A 82 -3.38 -0.29 10.02
CA THR A 82 -4.64 -0.99 10.31
C THR A 82 -5.65 -0.72 9.22
N GLU A 83 -6.24 -1.77 8.64
CA GLU A 83 -7.31 -1.64 7.65
C GLU A 83 -8.55 -0.95 8.25
N GLN A 84 -9.08 0.03 7.52
CA GLN A 84 -10.24 0.83 7.89
C GLN A 84 -11.30 0.69 6.79
N ALA A 85 -12.53 0.30 7.16
CA ALA A 85 -13.59 -0.08 6.23
C ALA A 85 -13.89 1.00 5.17
N ASP A 86 -13.91 2.28 5.58
CA ASP A 86 -14.24 3.40 4.70
C ASP A 86 -13.01 4.07 4.06
N ALA A 87 -11.82 3.46 4.18
CA ALA A 87 -10.56 4.04 3.72
C ALA A 87 -9.88 3.25 2.60
N GLN A 88 -10.52 2.21 2.06
CA GLN A 88 -9.91 1.32 1.07
C GLN A 88 -9.39 2.09 -0.17
N HIS A 89 -10.06 3.18 -0.55
CA HIS A 89 -9.64 4.02 -1.67
C HIS A 89 -8.28 4.72 -1.44
N PHE A 90 -7.87 4.96 -0.18
CA PHE A 90 -6.55 5.54 0.13
C PHE A 90 -5.40 4.53 -0.01
N ALA A 91 -5.70 3.23 0.01
CA ALA A 91 -4.72 2.17 -0.25
C ALA A 91 -4.55 1.85 -1.74
N ALA A 92 -5.41 2.41 -2.60
CA ALA A 92 -5.39 2.11 -4.03
C ALA A 92 -4.08 2.55 -4.70
N PRO A 93 -3.64 1.82 -5.75
CA PRO A 93 -2.50 2.23 -6.56
C PRO A 93 -2.80 3.59 -7.21
N PRO A 94 -1.75 4.38 -7.51
CA PRO A 94 -1.94 5.66 -8.18
C PRO A 94 -2.66 5.47 -9.53
N PRO A 95 -3.64 6.34 -9.84
CA PRO A 95 -4.26 6.38 -11.16
C PRO A 95 -3.22 6.77 -12.22
N ALA A 96 -3.54 6.58 -13.51
CA ALA A 96 -2.60 6.81 -14.61
C ALA A 96 -1.98 8.23 -14.59
N TRP A 97 -2.79 9.26 -14.35
CA TRP A 97 -2.32 10.64 -14.22
C TRP A 97 -1.46 10.87 -12.97
N GLY A 98 -1.78 10.18 -11.87
CA GLY A 98 -1.09 10.32 -10.58
C GLY A 98 0.32 9.71 -10.57
N LYS A 99 0.67 8.88 -11.56
CA LYS A 99 2.02 8.33 -11.74
C LYS A 99 3.03 9.35 -12.26
N CYS A 100 2.56 10.40 -12.92
CA CYS A 100 3.40 11.44 -13.53
C CYS A 100 3.39 12.74 -12.73
N LEU A 101 2.87 12.73 -11.50
CA LEU A 101 2.76 13.94 -10.68
C LEU A 101 4.11 14.25 -10.01
N GLU A 102 4.84 15.19 -10.59
CA GLU A 102 5.98 15.84 -9.94
C GLU A 102 5.47 16.97 -9.05
N ILE A 103 5.33 16.69 -7.75
CA ILE A 103 5.15 17.77 -6.77
C ILE A 103 6.53 18.35 -6.50
N SER A 104 6.79 19.54 -7.05
CA SER A 104 7.98 20.31 -6.68
C SER A 104 7.83 20.75 -5.24
N CYS A 105 8.55 20.11 -4.32
CA CYS A 105 8.76 20.65 -2.99
C CYS A 105 9.68 21.86 -3.12
N SER A 106 9.13 23.06 -3.32
CA SER A 106 9.90 24.29 -3.12
C SER A 106 10.20 24.41 -1.63
N SER A 107 11.37 23.92 -1.22
CA SER A 107 11.97 24.13 0.10
C SER A 107 12.37 25.58 0.32
#